data_AF-A0A4Q3BWE7-F1
#
_entry.id   AF-A0A4Q3BWE7-F1
#
_cell.length_a   1.000
_cell.length_b   1.000
_cell.length_c   1.000
_cell.angle_alpha   90.00
_cell.angle_beta   90.00
_cell.angle_gamma   90.00
#
_symmetry.space_group_name_H-M   'P 1'
#
loop_
_entity.id
_entity.type
_entity.pdbx_description
1 polymer ?
#
loop_
_entity_poly.entity_id
_entity_poly.type
_entity_poly.pdbx_seq_one_letter_code
_entity_poly.pdbx_strand_id
1 'polypeptide(L)' 'MSDGVRCMWMRGGTSKGAFFLTEDLPKDVAARDAFLLRVMGSPDPRQIDGMGGADPLTSKVAVVRCSE' A
#
# COMPACT_ATOMS: atom_id res chain seq x y z
N MET A 1 1.83 18.24 -10.69
CA MET A 1 1.95 17.53 -9.40
C MET A 1 0.94 16.41 -9.43
N SER A 2 1.33 15.19 -9.08
CA SER A 2 0.35 14.11 -8.86
C SER A 2 -0.38 14.40 -7.56
N ASP A 3 -1.71 14.33 -7.58
CA ASP A 3 -2.49 14.38 -6.35
C ASP A 3 -2.10 13.20 -5.47
N GLY A 4 -1.68 13.49 -4.22
CA GLY A 4 -1.28 12.46 -3.27
C GLY A 4 -2.49 11.69 -2.75
N VAL A 5 -2.33 10.38 -2.52
CA VAL A 5 -3.33 9.55 -1.84
C VAL A 5 -2.97 9.46 -0.36
N ARG A 6 -3.97 9.64 0.53
CA ARG A 6 -3.77 9.52 1.98
C ARG A 6 -3.36 8.11 2.35
N CYS A 7 -2.32 7.97 3.16
CA CYS A 7 -1.80 6.68 3.62
C CYS A 7 -1.26 6.84 5.04
N MET A 8 -1.40 5.79 5.85
CA MET A 8 -0.69 5.66 7.12
C MET A 8 0.39 4.59 6.98
N TRP A 9 1.62 4.91 7.37
CA TRP A 9 2.72 3.94 7.39
C TRP A 9 2.96 3.49 8.81
N MET A 10 2.68 2.23 9.11
CA MET A 10 2.60 1.76 10.49
C MET A 10 3.35 0.44 10.70
N ARG A 11 3.89 0.28 11.90
CA ARG A 11 4.32 -1.02 12.42
C ARG A 11 3.17 -1.69 13.16
N GLY A 12 2.78 -2.90 12.75
CA GLY A 12 1.83 -3.76 13.43
C GLY A 12 2.53 -5.04 13.89
N GLY A 13 2.73 -5.20 15.21
CA GLY A 13 3.54 -6.29 15.75
C GLY A 13 4.98 -6.26 15.20
N THR A 14 5.39 -7.34 14.55
CA THR A 14 6.71 -7.49 13.89
C THR A 14 6.70 -7.16 12.39
N SER A 15 5.56 -6.72 11.84
CA SER A 15 5.43 -6.32 10.43
C SER A 15 5.26 -4.81 10.28
N LYS A 16 5.51 -4.31 9.07
CA LYS A 16 5.26 -2.92 8.67
C LYS A 16 4.47 -2.91 7.36
N GLY A 17 3.56 -1.96 7.21
CA GLY A 17 2.74 -1.87 6.01
C GLY A 17 2.06 -0.53 5.83
N ALA A 18 1.56 -0.33 4.61
CA ALA A 18 0.79 0.82 4.20
C ALA A 18 -0.70 0.56 4.49
N PHE A 19 -1.34 1.50 5.18
CA PHE A 19 -2.75 1.41 5.55
C PHE A 19 -3.52 2.49 4.80
N PHE A 20 -4.61 2.08 4.14
CA PHE A 20 -5.49 2.94 3.37
C PHE A 20 -6.93 2.81 3.86
N LEU A 21 -7.68 3.90 3.79
CA LEU A 21 -9.14 3.83 3.82
C LEU A 21 -9.65 3.46 2.43
N THR A 22 -10.69 2.62 2.35
CA THR A 22 -11.26 2.20 1.06
C THR A 22 -11.72 3.38 0.19
N GLU A 23 -12.17 4.48 0.81
CA GLU A 23 -12.61 5.70 0.12
C GLU A 23 -11.49 6.45 -0.61
N ASP A 24 -10.22 6.25 -0.20
CA ASP A 24 -9.05 6.88 -0.80
C ASP A 24 -8.48 6.08 -1.98
N LEU A 25 -9.02 4.88 -2.25
CA LEU A 25 -8.52 3.97 -3.28
C LEU A 25 -9.40 3.94 -4.53
N PRO A 26 -8.82 3.58 -5.71
CA PRO A 26 -9.61 3.25 -6.87
C PRO A 26 -10.67 2.17 -6.56
N LYS A 27 -11.90 2.38 -7.05
CA LYS A 27 -13.00 1.41 -6.89
C LYS A 27 -12.85 0.20 -7.80
N ASP A 28 -12.26 0.38 -8.98
CA ASP A 28 -11.93 -0.72 -9.88
C ASP A 28 -10.80 -1.57 -9.29
N VAL A 29 -10.99 -2.88 -9.28
CA VAL A 29 -10.05 -3.82 -8.63
C VAL A 29 -8.71 -3.84 -9.34
N ALA A 30 -8.70 -3.86 -10.68
CA ALA A 30 -7.45 -3.89 -11.44
C ALA A 30 -6.64 -2.60 -11.24
N ALA A 31 -7.32 -1.44 -11.26
CA ALA A 31 -6.71 -0.15 -10.98
C ALA A 31 -6.17 -0.06 -9.55
N ARG A 32 -6.91 -0.59 -8.56
CA ARG A 32 -6.46 -0.64 -7.17
C ARG A 32 -5.23 -1.52 -7.00
N ASP A 33 -5.24 -2.71 -7.60
CA ASP A 33 -4.13 -3.65 -7.46
C ASP A 33 -2.86 -3.08 -8.12
N ALA A 34 -3.00 -2.48 -9.31
CA ALA A 34 -1.90 -1.76 -9.98
C ALA A 34 -1.38 -0.59 -9.13
N PHE A 35 -2.28 0.18 -8.53
CA PHE A 35 -1.92 1.26 -7.61
C PHE A 35 -1.14 0.74 -6.40
N LEU A 36 -1.62 -0.30 -5.71
CA LEU A 36 -0.98 -0.86 -4.52
C LEU A 36 0.40 -1.47 -4.85
N LEU A 37 0.53 -2.14 -5.99
CA LEU A 37 1.83 -2.63 -6.46
C LEU A 37 2.82 -1.48 -6.68
N ARG A 38 2.37 -0.42 -7.35
CA ARG A 38 3.21 0.76 -7.61
C ARG A 38 3.63 1.45 -6.32
N VAL A 39 2.70 1.61 -5.38
CA VAL A 39 2.96 2.15 -4.05
C VAL A 39 4.06 1.36 -3.32
N MET A 40 4.02 0.04 -3.40
CA MET A 40 5.01 -0.81 -2.73
C MET A 40 6.33 -0.92 -3.52
N GLY A 41 6.41 -0.38 -4.73
CA GLY A 41 7.59 -0.49 -5.60
C GLY A 41 7.72 -1.85 -6.29
N SER A 42 6.67 -2.66 -6.29
CA SER A 42 6.67 -3.97 -6.95
C SER A 42 6.42 -3.82 -8.46
N PRO A 43 6.99 -4.67 -9.33
CA PRO A 43 7.69 -5.93 -9.03
C PRO A 43 9.23 -5.81 -8.88
N ASP A 44 9.78 -4.66 -8.48
CA ASP A 44 11.23 -4.54 -8.23
C ASP A 44 11.63 -5.36 -6.99
N PRO A 45 12.57 -6.31 -7.10
CA PRO A 45 13.08 -7.07 -5.96
C PRO A 45 13.66 -6.19 -4.83
N ARG A 46 14.07 -4.96 -5.15
CA ARG A 46 14.60 -4.00 -4.17
C ARG A 46 13.57 -3.03 -3.63
N GLN A 47 12.41 -2.91 -4.30
CA GLN A 47 11.35 -1.95 -3.97
C GLN A 47 11.84 -0.50 -3.76
N ILE A 48 12.93 -0.10 -4.43
CA ILE A 48 13.63 1.17 -4.13
C ILE A 48 12.82 2.41 -4.56
N ASP A 49 11.91 2.23 -5.53
CA ASP A 49 11.01 3.25 -6.04
C ASP A 49 9.58 3.06 -5.48
N GLY A 50 9.49 2.69 -4.20
CA GLY A 50 8.23 2.52 -3.49
C GLY A 50 8.44 2.46 -1.97
N MET A 51 7.37 2.16 -1.24
CA MET A 51 7.38 2.11 0.23
C MET A 51 7.79 0.74 0.79
N GLY A 52 7.88 -0.30 -0.05
CA GLY A 52 8.26 -1.64 0.37
C GLY A 52 9.72 -1.72 0.81
N GLY A 53 10.01 -2.63 1.74
CA GLY A 53 11.37 -2.82 2.29
C GLY A 53 12.11 -4.03 1.73
N ALA A 54 11.70 -4.58 0.58
CA ALA A 54 12.28 -5.76 -0.07
C ALA A 54 12.27 -7.04 0.80
N ASP A 55 11.39 -7.08 1.80
CA ASP A 55 11.20 -8.24 2.69
C ASP A 55 9.69 -8.46 2.90
N PRO A 56 9.20 -9.72 2.97
CA PRO A 56 7.78 -10.00 3.16
C PRO A 56 7.15 -9.37 4.41
N LEU A 57 7.93 -9.09 5.47
CA LEU A 57 7.46 -8.42 6.68
C LEU A 57 7.27 -6.91 6.51
N THR A 58 7.82 -6.33 5.44
CA THR A 58 7.75 -4.89 5.13
C THR A 58 7.12 -4.58 3.77
N SER A 59 6.69 -5.61 3.03
CA SER A 59 5.93 -5.49 1.77
C SER A 59 4.46 -5.89 1.97
N LYS A 60 3.72 -5.13 2.79
CA LYS A 60 2.32 -5.40 3.14
C LYS A 60 1.43 -4.17 2.97
N VAL A 61 0.17 -4.40 2.64
CA VAL A 61 -0.89 -3.39 2.58
C VAL A 61 -2.08 -3.85 3.41
N ALA A 62 -2.71 -2.92 4.11
CA ALA A 62 -4.02 -3.10 4.73
C ALA A 62 -5.02 -2.07 4.19
N VAL A 63 -6.24 -2.51 3.89
CA VAL A 63 -7.35 -1.65 3.47
C VAL A 63 -8.45 -1.75 4.51
N VAL A 64 -8.89 -0.60 5.04
CA VAL A 64 -9.85 -0.50 6.13
C VAL A 64 -11.10 0.23 5.66
N ARG A 65 -12.26 -0.25 6.09
CA ARG A 65 -13.56 0.41 5.92
C ARG A 65 -14.35 0.37 7.23
N CYS A 66 -15.33 1.25 7.36
CA CYS A 66 -16.33 1.12 8.41
C CYS A 66 -17.04 -0.25 8.27
N SER A 67 -17.28 -0.92 9.40
CA SER A 67 -18.10 -2.13 9.41
C SER A 67 -19.52 -1.78 8.98
N GLU A 68 -20.18 -2.75 8.35
CA GLU A 68 -21.64 -2.78 8.26
C GLU A 68 -22.24 -3.25 9.58
#